data_AF-L7U3R8-F1
#
_entry.id   AF-L7U3R8-F1
#
_cell.length_a   1.000
_cell.length_b   1.000
_cell.length_c   1.000
_cell.angle_alpha   90.00
_cell.angle_beta   90.00
_cell.angle_gamma   90.00
#
_symmetry.space_group_name_H-M   'P 1'
#
loop_
_entity.id
_entity.type
_entity.pdbx_description
1 polymer ?
#
loop_
_entity_poly.entity_id
_entity_poly.type
_entity_poly.pdbx_seq_one_letter_code
_entity_poly.pdbx_strand_id
1 'polypeptide(L)'
;MDEPKPFAGSALLHPLVSCAVVLLLLNDHVFKPCWPSWWTGKLSDVAGLAFFPLVLQAFWEHAEGLARRRFHPSRGVLLACVLLTGVCFAATKLFPFAGNIWQWALGGTQWPFHALRAVMAGDTLPAVRPTAHTLDPTDLFTLPALLASLRVGWRRAGDR
;
A
#
# COMPACT_ATOMS: atom_id res chain seq x y z
N MET A 1 20.44 18.54 15.43
CA MET A 1 18.97 18.53 15.44
C MET A 1 18.59 17.19 16.04
N ASP A 2 18.07 17.20 17.27
CA ASP A 2 17.64 15.96 17.93
C ASP A 2 16.57 15.31 17.06
N GLU A 3 16.85 14.10 16.58
CA GLU A 3 15.87 13.32 15.83
C GLU A 3 14.71 13.01 16.80
N PRO A 4 13.47 13.41 16.48
CA PRO A 4 12.35 13.25 17.39
C PRO A 4 12.17 11.77 17.73
N LYS A 5 11.95 11.47 19.03
CA LYS A 5 11.71 10.10 19.50
C LYS A 5 10.63 9.43 18.65
N PRO A 6 10.87 8.21 18.14
CA PRO A 6 9.92 7.53 17.27
C PRO A 6 8.60 7.28 18.04
N PHE A 7 7.49 7.80 17.51
CA PHE A 7 6.12 7.57 17.98
C PHE A 7 5.35 6.71 16.97
N ALA A 8 4.23 6.11 17.37
CA ALA A 8 3.45 5.21 16.52
C ALA A 8 3.12 5.85 15.16
N GLY A 9 3.47 5.19 14.06
CA GLY A 9 3.25 5.69 12.70
C GLY A 9 4.24 6.74 12.19
N SER A 10 5.26 7.14 12.95
CA SER A 10 6.26 8.12 12.48
C SER A 10 7.02 7.69 11.22
N ALA A 11 7.08 6.39 10.94
CA ALA A 11 7.65 5.85 9.70
C ALA A 11 6.89 6.31 8.44
N LEU A 12 5.59 6.62 8.55
CA LEU A 12 4.78 7.14 7.45
C LEU A 12 5.11 8.59 7.09
N LEU A 13 5.68 9.34 8.04
CA LEU A 13 6.12 10.72 7.83
C LEU A 13 7.51 10.79 7.17
N HIS A 14 8.16 9.65 6.93
CA HIS A 14 9.44 9.63 6.26
C HIS A 14 9.29 10.15 4.82
N PRO A 15 10.16 11.06 4.34
CA PRO A 15 10.02 11.68 3.02
C PRO A 15 9.96 10.66 1.89
N LEU A 16 10.63 9.52 2.03
CA LEU A 16 10.54 8.40 1.08
C LEU A 16 9.11 7.85 0.95
N VAL A 17 8.37 7.74 2.07
CA VAL A 17 6.98 7.29 2.07
C VAL A 17 6.07 8.35 1.46
N SER A 18 6.27 9.62 1.82
CA SER A 18 5.53 10.73 1.21
C SER A 18 5.76 10.78 -0.31
N CYS A 19 7.00 10.63 -0.77
CA CYS A 19 7.32 10.53 -2.19
C CYS A 19 6.64 9.33 -2.86
N ALA A 20 6.63 8.15 -2.22
CA ALA A 20 5.95 6.97 -2.75
C ALA A 20 4.43 7.19 -2.88
N VAL A 21 3.80 7.84 -1.89
CA VAL A 21 2.37 8.17 -1.92
C VAL A 21 2.07 9.21 -3.01
N VAL A 22 2.87 10.27 -3.12
CA VAL A 22 2.70 11.29 -4.16
C VAL A 22 2.88 10.68 -5.56
N LEU A 23 3.89 9.83 -5.72
CA LEU A 23 4.15 9.11 -6.96
C LEU A 23 3.01 8.15 -7.31
N LEU A 24 2.46 7.42 -6.34
CA LEU A 24 1.27 6.60 -6.52
C LEU A 24 0.06 7.44 -6.97
N LEU A 25 -0.17 8.57 -6.30
CA LEU A 25 -1.32 9.45 -6.59
C LEU A 25 -1.23 10.05 -7.99
N LEU A 26 -0.06 10.59 -8.35
CA LEU A 26 0.22 11.12 -9.68
C LEU A 26 0.14 10.03 -10.74
N ASN A 27 0.66 8.84 -10.46
CA ASN A 27 0.61 7.73 -11.38
C ASN A 27 -0.83 7.29 -11.67
N ASP A 28 -1.64 7.15 -10.63
CA ASP A 28 -2.99 6.62 -10.79
C ASP A 28 -4.00 7.64 -11.31
N HIS A 29 -3.82 8.93 -10.98
CA HIS A 29 -4.78 9.98 -11.36
C HIS A 29 -4.36 10.78 -12.59
N VAL A 30 -3.06 10.85 -12.90
CA VAL A 30 -2.54 11.65 -14.02
C VAL A 30 -1.92 10.76 -15.08
N PHE A 31 -0.97 9.89 -14.71
CA PHE A 31 -0.24 9.12 -15.73
C PHE A 31 -1.08 8.01 -16.35
N LYS A 32 -1.87 7.26 -15.59
CA LYS A 32 -2.76 6.23 -16.16
C LYS A 32 -3.79 6.82 -17.15
N PRO A 33 -4.48 7.94 -16.84
CA PRO A 33 -5.41 8.55 -17.81
C PRO A 33 -4.74 9.21 -19.01
N CYS A 34 -3.56 9.84 -18.84
CA CYS A 34 -2.89 10.57 -19.92
C CYS A 34 -1.99 9.67 -20.80
N TRP A 35 -1.34 8.66 -20.20
CA TRP A 35 -0.39 7.75 -20.87
C TRP A 35 -0.57 6.31 -20.38
N PRO A 36 -1.63 5.61 -20.84
CA PRO A 36 -1.84 4.21 -20.50
C PRO A 36 -0.68 3.38 -21.03
N SER A 37 0.20 2.95 -20.12
CA SER A 37 1.38 2.16 -20.46
C SER A 37 1.63 1.07 -19.42
N TRP A 38 2.25 -0.02 -19.87
CA TRP A 38 2.76 -1.10 -19.03
C TRP A 38 3.63 -0.60 -17.86
N TRP A 39 4.38 0.49 -18.07
CA TRP A 39 5.28 1.07 -17.07
C TRP A 39 4.53 1.69 -15.89
N THR A 40 3.37 2.34 -16.14
CA THR A 40 2.56 2.93 -15.06
C THR A 40 2.00 1.88 -14.09
N GLY A 41 1.75 0.65 -14.56
CA GLY A 41 1.37 -0.46 -13.68
C GLY A 41 2.49 -0.83 -12.69
N LYS A 42 3.71 -1.01 -13.21
CA LYS A 42 4.88 -1.38 -12.39
C LYS A 42 5.28 -0.30 -11.40
N LEU A 43 5.14 0.96 -11.80
CA LEU A 43 5.47 2.09 -10.94
C LEU A 43 4.52 2.14 -9.73
N SER A 44 3.24 1.85 -9.95
CA SER A 44 2.25 1.69 -8.86
C SER A 44 2.61 0.53 -7.94
N ASP A 45 3.03 -0.60 -8.49
CA ASP A 45 3.42 -1.77 -7.71
C ASP A 45 4.65 -1.50 -6.83
N VAL A 46 5.69 -0.84 -7.38
CA VAL A 46 6.88 -0.40 -6.63
C VAL A 46 6.50 0.55 -5.50
N ALA A 47 5.66 1.56 -5.78
CA ALA A 47 5.20 2.52 -4.78
C ALA A 47 4.39 1.83 -3.68
N GLY A 48 3.50 0.91 -4.07
CA GLY A 48 2.71 0.08 -3.15
C GLY A 48 3.59 -0.75 -2.24
N LEU A 49 4.57 -1.47 -2.77
CA LEU A 49 5.50 -2.31 -1.99
C LEU A 49 6.41 -1.50 -1.05
N ALA A 50 6.77 -0.27 -1.42
CA ALA A 50 7.51 0.64 -0.54
C ALA A 50 6.64 1.22 0.59
N PHE A 51 5.32 1.32 0.38
CA PHE A 51 4.38 1.97 1.30
C PHE A 51 3.63 1.00 2.22
N PHE A 52 3.02 -0.05 1.66
CA PHE A 52 2.09 -0.95 2.36
C PHE A 52 2.66 -1.59 3.63
N PRO A 53 3.91 -2.11 3.64
CA PRO A 53 4.44 -2.75 4.85
C PRO A 53 4.53 -1.79 6.03
N LEU A 54 4.83 -0.51 5.76
CA LEU A 54 4.94 0.52 6.79
C LEU A 54 3.56 0.96 7.31
N VAL A 55 2.54 0.96 6.44
CA VAL A 55 1.15 1.17 6.83
C VAL A 55 0.66 0.04 7.72
N LEU A 56 0.91 -1.21 7.33
CA LEU A 56 0.53 -2.38 8.10
C LEU A 56 1.20 -2.37 9.48
N GLN A 57 2.48 -2.02 9.53
CA GLN A 57 3.18 -1.81 10.79
C GLN A 57 2.52 -0.67 11.59
N ALA A 58 2.21 0.48 10.99
CA ALA A 58 1.56 1.59 11.70
C ALA A 58 0.19 1.20 12.29
N PHE A 59 -0.61 0.40 11.57
CA PHE A 59 -1.86 -0.15 12.09
C PHE A 59 -1.63 -1.07 13.29
N TRP A 60 -0.61 -1.94 13.23
CA TRP A 60 -0.24 -2.78 14.36
C TRP A 60 0.18 -1.96 15.59
N GLU A 61 1.04 -0.95 15.38
CA GLU A 61 1.49 -0.03 16.43
C GLU A 61 0.31 0.72 17.07
N HIS A 62 -0.65 1.15 16.26
CA HIS A 62 -1.85 1.83 16.75
C HIS A 62 -2.76 0.88 17.54
N ALA A 63 -2.97 -0.35 17.05
CA ALA A 63 -3.75 -1.38 17.74
C ALA A 63 -3.14 -1.76 19.10
N GLU A 64 -1.81 -1.88 19.20
CA GLU A 64 -1.13 -2.10 20.47
C GLU A 64 -1.25 -0.92 21.44
N GLY A 65 -1.21 0.32 20.92
CA GLY A 65 -1.46 1.54 21.69
C GLY A 65 -2.87 1.59 22.27
N LEU A 66 -3.88 1.23 21.46
CA LEU A 66 -5.27 1.05 21.89
C LEU A 66 -5.40 -0.02 22.99
N ALA A 67 -4.61 -1.10 22.90
CA ALA A 67 -4.53 -2.15 23.90
C ALA A 67 -3.71 -1.78 25.16
N ARG A 68 -3.28 -0.50 25.28
CA ARG A 68 -2.42 0.03 26.38
C ARG A 68 -1.09 -0.73 26.55
N ARG A 69 -0.63 -1.43 25.52
CA ARG A 69 0.70 -2.06 25.55
C ARG A 69 1.75 -0.99 25.25
N ARG A 70 2.93 -1.09 25.88
CA ARG A 70 4.05 -0.19 25.56
C ARG A 70 4.38 -0.39 24.08
N PHE A 71 4.27 0.67 23.31
CA PHE A 71 4.63 0.69 21.90
C PHE A 71 6.14 0.51 21.76
N HIS A 72 6.58 -0.53 21.03
CA HIS A 72 7.98 -0.75 20.70
C HIS A 72 8.13 -1.12 19.21
N PRO A 73 8.92 -0.37 18.41
CA PRO A 73 9.20 -0.75 17.04
C PRO A 73 10.00 -2.07 17.03
N SER A 74 9.30 -3.16 16.70
CA SER A 74 9.89 -4.51 16.61
C SER A 74 10.30 -4.83 15.19
N ARG A 75 11.58 -5.18 15.00
CA ARG A 75 12.10 -5.68 13.72
C ARG A 75 11.35 -6.93 13.25
N GLY A 76 10.87 -7.76 14.19
CA GLY A 76 10.08 -8.94 13.88
C GLY A 76 8.73 -8.60 13.25
N VAL A 77 8.05 -7.58 13.78
CA VAL A 77 6.76 -7.10 13.22
C VAL A 77 6.98 -6.47 11.84
N LEU A 78 8.03 -5.67 11.68
CA LEU A 78 8.40 -5.11 10.37
C LEU A 78 8.66 -6.22 9.34
N LEU A 79 9.46 -7.22 9.68
CA LEU A 79 9.75 -8.36 8.81
C LEU A 79 8.47 -9.14 8.47
N ALA A 80 7.60 -9.39 9.45
CA ALA A 80 6.32 -10.04 9.22
C ALA A 80 5.42 -9.22 8.27
N CYS A 81 5.36 -7.89 8.43
CA CYS A 81 4.61 -7.01 7.53
C CYS A 81 5.17 -7.05 6.11
N VAL A 82 6.49 -6.94 5.95
CA VAL A 82 7.18 -6.99 4.65
C VAL A 82 6.95 -8.34 3.96
N LEU A 83 7.12 -9.45 4.68
CA LEU A 83 6.88 -10.79 4.16
C LEU A 83 5.42 -10.98 3.78
N LEU A 84 4.47 -10.56 4.64
CA LEU A 84 3.04 -10.66 4.36
C LEU A 84 2.67 -9.86 3.11
N THR A 85 3.13 -8.62 2.98
CA THR A 85 2.90 -7.80 1.78
C THR A 85 3.48 -8.46 0.54
N GLY A 86 4.73 -8.94 0.60
CA GLY A 86 5.36 -9.63 -0.53
C GLY A 86 4.64 -10.90 -0.95
N VAL A 87 4.20 -11.72 0.01
CA VAL A 87 3.44 -12.96 -0.26
C VAL A 87 2.07 -12.65 -0.84
N CYS A 88 1.33 -11.69 -0.26
CA CYS A 88 0.03 -11.28 -0.79
C CYS A 88 0.18 -10.71 -2.21
N PHE A 89 1.18 -9.87 -2.45
CA PHE A 89 1.46 -9.31 -3.77
C PHE A 89 1.79 -10.41 -4.79
N ALA A 90 2.73 -11.30 -4.47
CA ALA A 90 3.05 -12.43 -5.32
C ALA A 90 1.81 -13.30 -5.58
N ALA A 91 1.00 -13.57 -4.55
CA ALA A 91 -0.22 -14.34 -4.71
C ALA A 91 -1.20 -13.69 -5.70
N THR A 92 -1.40 -12.36 -5.64
CA THR A 92 -2.27 -11.65 -6.59
C THR A 92 -1.78 -11.66 -8.03
N LYS A 93 -0.46 -11.82 -8.24
CA LYS A 93 0.16 -11.87 -9.57
C LYS A 93 0.25 -13.30 -10.12
N LEU A 94 0.41 -14.31 -9.27
CA LEU A 94 0.53 -15.72 -9.68
C LEU A 94 -0.81 -16.47 -9.72
N PHE A 95 -1.74 -16.18 -8.82
CA PHE A 95 -2.99 -16.93 -8.70
C PHE A 95 -4.19 -16.11 -9.21
N PRO A 96 -4.91 -16.58 -10.25
CA PRO A 96 -6.11 -15.92 -10.75
C PRO A 96 -7.18 -15.72 -9.68
N PHE A 97 -7.29 -16.65 -8.73
CA PHE A 97 -8.22 -16.56 -7.61
C PHE A 97 -7.91 -15.38 -6.67
N ALA A 98 -6.65 -15.21 -6.29
CA ALA A 98 -6.23 -14.10 -5.44
C ALA A 98 -6.37 -12.75 -6.18
N GLY A 99 -6.06 -12.74 -7.49
CA GLY A 99 -6.35 -11.60 -8.37
C GLY A 99 -7.84 -11.22 -8.34
N ASN A 100 -8.75 -12.18 -8.50
CA ASN A 100 -10.19 -11.93 -8.46
C ASN A 100 -10.64 -11.35 -7.11
N ILE A 101 -10.19 -11.90 -5.99
CA ILE A 101 -10.51 -11.35 -4.66
C ILE A 101 -10.05 -9.89 -4.57
N TRP A 102 -8.84 -9.60 -5.05
CA TRP A 102 -8.28 -8.25 -5.05
C TRP A 102 -9.09 -7.28 -5.92
N GLN A 103 -9.53 -7.70 -7.11
CA GLN A 103 -10.36 -6.89 -7.99
C GLN A 103 -11.71 -6.53 -7.36
N TRP A 104 -12.33 -7.48 -6.65
CA TRP A 104 -13.58 -7.23 -5.94
C TRP A 104 -13.40 -6.39 -4.69
N ALA A 105 -12.29 -6.57 -3.95
CA ALA A 105 -11.96 -5.75 -2.79
C ALA A 105 -11.71 -4.29 -3.18
N LEU A 106 -10.97 -4.04 -4.27
CA LEU A 106 -10.75 -2.70 -4.81
C LEU A 106 -12.05 -2.10 -5.37
N GLY A 107 -12.82 -2.86 -6.15
CA GLY A 107 -14.11 -2.40 -6.64
C GLY A 107 -15.07 -2.03 -5.50
N GLY A 108 -15.10 -2.84 -4.43
CA GLY A 108 -15.91 -2.60 -3.25
C GLY A 108 -15.47 -1.38 -2.44
N THR A 109 -14.16 -1.11 -2.34
CA THR A 109 -13.65 0.10 -1.65
C THR A 109 -13.86 1.37 -2.46
N GLN A 110 -13.88 1.30 -3.79
CA GLN A 110 -14.18 2.43 -4.67
C GLN A 110 -15.69 2.70 -4.79
N TRP A 111 -16.53 1.68 -4.62
CA TRP A 111 -17.98 1.77 -4.80
C TRP A 111 -18.66 2.89 -4.00
N PRO A 112 -18.36 3.13 -2.71
CA PRO A 112 -18.99 4.21 -1.94
C PRO A 112 -18.79 5.59 -2.58
N PHE A 113 -17.60 5.85 -3.13
CA PHE A 113 -17.30 7.11 -3.81
C PHE A 113 -18.06 7.22 -5.13
N HIS A 114 -18.17 6.13 -5.89
CA HIS A 114 -18.97 6.09 -7.12
C HIS A 114 -20.47 6.23 -6.84
N ALA A 115 -20.97 5.59 -5.78
CA ALA A 115 -22.35 5.69 -5.34
C ALA A 115 -22.69 7.12 -4.90
N LEU A 116 -21.84 7.75 -4.09
CA LEU A 116 -22.01 9.15 -3.69
C LEU A 116 -22.04 10.08 -4.90
N ARG A 117 -21.12 9.89 -5.87
CA ARG A 117 -21.10 10.66 -7.11
C ARG A 117 -22.38 10.49 -7.94
N ALA A 118 -22.87 9.25 -8.07
CA ALA A 118 -24.11 8.97 -8.80
C ALA A 118 -25.32 9.65 -8.12
N VAL A 119 -25.41 9.56 -6.80
CA VAL A 119 -26.46 10.26 -6.02
C VAL A 119 -26.39 11.78 -6.22
N MET A 120 -25.20 12.38 -6.19
CA MET A 120 -25.03 13.82 -6.44
C MET A 120 -25.37 14.22 -7.89
N ALA A 121 -25.16 13.33 -8.86
CA ALA A 121 -25.49 13.55 -10.27
C ALA A 121 -26.96 13.25 -10.61
N GLY A 122 -27.73 12.68 -9.68
CA GLY A 122 -29.10 12.20 -9.93
C GLY A 122 -29.17 10.91 -10.76
N ASP A 123 -28.05 10.20 -10.89
CA ASP A 123 -27.93 8.96 -11.63
C ASP A 123 -28.29 7.73 -10.78
N THR A 124 -28.58 6.61 -11.44
CA THR A 124 -28.80 5.31 -10.77
C THR A 124 -27.52 4.82 -10.08
N LEU A 125 -27.68 4.20 -8.90
CA LEU A 125 -26.57 3.59 -8.16
C LEU A 125 -25.82 2.57 -9.05
N PRO A 126 -24.50 2.74 -9.25
CA PRO A 126 -23.74 1.82 -10.07
C PRO A 126 -23.60 0.47 -9.36
N ALA A 127 -23.57 -0.64 -10.09
CA ALA A 127 -23.19 -1.93 -9.53
C ALA A 127 -21.69 -1.94 -9.16
N VAL A 128 -21.31 -2.72 -8.14
CA VAL A 128 -19.89 -2.97 -7.83
C VAL A 128 -19.27 -3.67 -9.04
N ARG A 129 -18.29 -3.02 -9.68
CA ARG A 129 -17.56 -3.60 -10.82
C ARG A 129 -16.15 -3.98 -10.37
N PRO A 130 -15.65 -5.17 -10.78
CA PRO A 130 -14.27 -5.53 -10.54
C PRO A 130 -13.35 -4.62 -11.34
N THR A 131 -12.25 -4.18 -10.73
CA THR A 131 -11.20 -3.44 -11.44
C THR A 131 -10.41 -4.39 -12.33
N ALA A 132 -10.14 -4.02 -13.59
CA ALA A 132 -9.31 -4.84 -14.48
C ALA A 132 -7.89 -4.97 -13.90
N HIS A 133 -7.47 -6.19 -13.56
CA HIS A 133 -6.12 -6.49 -13.10
C HIS A 133 -5.52 -7.57 -14.00
N THR A 134 -4.49 -7.20 -14.76
CA THR A 134 -3.75 -8.13 -15.63
C THR A 134 -2.74 -8.92 -14.80
N LEU A 135 -2.69 -10.24 -15.00
CA LEU A 135 -1.69 -11.10 -14.38
C LEU A 135 -0.38 -10.98 -15.17
N ASP A 136 0.56 -10.16 -14.68
CA ASP A 136 1.91 -10.04 -15.27
C ASP A 136 2.97 -10.53 -14.28
N PRO A 137 3.58 -11.72 -14.52
CA PRO A 137 4.68 -12.24 -13.71
C PRO A 137 5.89 -11.31 -13.64
N THR A 138 6.05 -10.42 -14.63
CA THR A 138 7.12 -9.41 -14.67
C THR A 138 6.95 -8.35 -13.57
N ASP A 139 5.84 -8.34 -12.84
CA ASP A 139 5.67 -7.49 -11.68
C ASP A 139 6.46 -7.99 -10.46
N LEU A 140 6.93 -9.25 -10.46
CA LEU A 140 7.83 -9.76 -9.42
C LEU A 140 9.16 -9.00 -9.37
N PHE A 141 9.58 -8.36 -10.46
CA PHE A 141 10.74 -7.47 -10.48
C PHE A 141 10.58 -6.23 -9.59
N THR A 142 9.36 -5.94 -9.11
CA THR A 142 9.10 -4.84 -8.18
C THR A 142 9.33 -5.23 -6.71
N LEU A 143 9.47 -6.51 -6.38
CA LEU A 143 9.74 -7.01 -5.02
C LEU A 143 10.95 -6.36 -4.32
N PRO A 144 12.06 -6.01 -5.00
CA PRO A 144 13.15 -5.26 -4.38
C PRO A 144 12.73 -3.92 -3.75
N ALA A 145 11.58 -3.34 -4.15
CA ALA A 145 11.03 -2.15 -3.51
C ALA A 145 10.70 -2.36 -2.02
N LEU A 146 10.45 -3.60 -1.59
CA LEU A 146 10.30 -3.96 -0.17
C LEU A 146 11.58 -3.68 0.64
N LEU A 147 12.75 -3.62 0.01
CA LEU A 147 13.99 -3.23 0.68
C LEU A 147 13.95 -1.76 1.13
N ALA A 148 13.20 -0.89 0.43
CA ALA A 148 13.05 0.50 0.82
C ALA A 148 12.25 0.62 2.13
N SER A 149 11.12 -0.08 2.24
CA SER A 149 10.33 -0.14 3.48
C SER A 149 11.10 -0.81 4.61
N LEU A 150 11.80 -1.91 4.32
CA LEU A 150 12.68 -2.57 5.29
C LEU A 150 13.76 -1.62 5.80
N ARG A 151 14.45 -0.89 4.91
CA ARG A 151 15.53 0.04 5.31
C ARG A 151 15.02 1.17 6.19
N VAL A 152 13.86 1.75 5.88
CA VAL A 152 13.24 2.81 6.69
C VAL A 152 12.84 2.28 8.07
N GLY A 153 12.15 1.13 8.13
CA GLY A 153 11.73 0.54 9.39
C GLY A 153 12.89 0.02 10.25
N TRP A 154 13.95 -0.49 9.63
CA TRP A 154 15.12 -1.04 10.33
C TRP A 154 15.97 0.04 11.01
N ARG A 155 16.15 1.19 10.34
CA ARG A 155 16.84 2.36 10.94
C ARG A 155 16.11 2.84 12.19
N ARG A 156 14.78 2.99 12.10
CA ARG A 156 13.91 3.36 13.23
C ARG A 156 13.98 2.39 14.41
N ALA A 157 14.16 1.10 14.14
CA ALA A 157 14.32 0.08 15.18
C ALA A 157 15.76 -0.04 15.71
N GLY A 158 16.72 0.66 15.10
CA GLY A 158 18.14 0.70 15.45
C GLY A 158 18.54 1.86 16.36
N ASP A 159 17.80 2.97 16.34
CA ASP A 159 18.03 4.18 17.17
C ASP A 159 17.59 3.99 18.64
N ARG A 160 17.90 2.82 19.21
CA ARG A 160 17.66 2.47 20.62
C ARG A 160 18.70 3.09 21.54
#